data_AF-A0ABD0RED8-F1
#
_entry.id   AF-A0ABD0RED8-F1
#
_cell.length_a   1.000
_cell.length_b   1.000
_cell.length_c   1.000
_cell.angle_alpha   90.00
_cell.angle_beta   90.00
_cell.angle_gamma   90.00
#
_symmetry.space_group_name_H-M   'P 1'
#
loop_
_entity.id
_entity.type
_entity.pdbx_description
1 polymer ?
#
loop_
_entity_poly.entity_id
_entity_poly.type
_entity_poly.pdbx_seq_one_letter_code
_entity_poly.pdbx_strand_id
1 'polypeptide(L)' 'CDIDAEGITSWQYSWYKDGSGNAFSELQEHTFNVTESDAGKYSCYGVETDGSRNSHISDAVTLTVS' A
#
# COMPACT_ATOMS: atom_id res chain seq x y z
N CYS A 1 0.37 -4.26 4.55
CA CYS A 1 1.74 -3.82 4.20
C CYS A 1 2.53 -3.75 5.48
N ASP A 2 3.67 -4.42 5.64
CA ASP A 2 4.44 -4.34 6.88
C ASP A 2 5.66 -3.43 6.71
N ILE A 3 5.91 -2.57 7.69
CA ILE A 3 6.97 -1.54 7.62
C ILE A 3 7.82 -1.63 8.88
N ASP A 4 8.99 -2.24 8.73
CA ASP A 4 9.99 -2.28 9.79
C ASP A 4 10.80 -0.97 9.80
N ALA A 5 10.39 -0.05 10.65
CA ALA A 5 11.08 1.22 10.87
C ALA A 5 11.23 1.51 12.35
N GLU A 6 12.47 1.49 12.85
CA GLU A 6 12.76 1.75 14.25
C GLU A 6 12.34 3.16 14.67
N GLY A 7 11.54 3.24 15.73
CA GLY A 7 11.13 4.50 16.36
C GLY A 7 9.97 5.23 15.67
N ILE A 8 9.34 4.66 14.64
CA ILE A 8 8.17 5.24 13.98
C ILE A 8 6.98 4.31 14.16
N THR A 9 5.98 4.76 14.90
CA THR A 9 4.76 3.99 15.20
C THR A 9 3.54 4.48 14.43
N SER A 10 3.62 5.63 13.77
CA SER A 10 2.51 6.23 13.02
C SER A 10 2.80 6.26 11.52
N TRP A 11 2.01 5.50 10.76
CA TRP A 11 2.14 5.35 9.32
C TRP A 11 0.80 5.51 8.65
N GLN A 12 0.76 6.29 7.57
CA GLN A 12 -0.30 6.25 6.58
C GLN A 12 0.14 5.33 5.45
N TYR A 13 -0.65 4.31 5.16
CA TYR A 13 -0.35 3.31 4.15
C TYR A 13 -0.92 3.71 2.80
N SER A 14 -0.13 3.55 1.75
CA SER A 14 -0.56 3.79 0.37
C SER A 14 -0.38 2.52 -0.44
N TRP A 15 -1.43 2.14 -1.15
CA TRP A 15 -1.49 0.99 -2.03
C TRP A 15 -1.50 1.49 -3.47
N TYR A 16 -0.49 1.08 -4.22
CA TYR A 16 -0.30 1.41 -5.62
C TYR A 16 -0.66 0.21 -6.47
N LYS A 17 -1.49 0.39 -7.49
CA LYS A 17 -1.70 -0.60 -8.54
C LYS A 17 -1.14 -0.06 -9.85
N ASP A 18 -0.27 -0.85 -10.49
CA ASP A 18 0.38 -0.49 -11.76
C ASP A 18 -0.63 0.04 -12.78
N GLY A 19 -0.39 1.26 -13.27
CA GLY A 19 -1.23 1.90 -14.29
C GLY A 19 -2.52 2.53 -13.77
N SER A 20 -2.70 2.66 -12.45
CA SER A 20 -3.84 3.34 -11.83
C SER A 20 -3.42 4.30 -10.72
N GLY A 21 -4.39 5.04 -10.15
CA GLY A 21 -4.14 5.96 -9.05
C GLY A 21 -3.88 5.22 -7.72
N ASN A 22 -3.30 5.94 -6.76
CA ASN A 22 -3.01 5.42 -5.43
C ASN A 22 -4.28 5.35 -4.59
N ALA A 23 -4.48 4.25 -3.86
CA ALA A 23 -5.44 4.16 -2.77
C ALA A 23 -4.73 4.43 -1.44
N PHE A 24 -5.18 5.44 -0.70
CA PHE A 24 -4.65 5.74 0.63
C PHE A 24 -5.51 5.07 1.70
N SER A 25 -4.86 4.48 2.71
CA SER A 25 -5.51 3.91 3.87
C SER A 25 -4.74 4.25 5.13
N GLU A 26 -5.44 4.66 6.18
CA GLU A 26 -4.84 4.78 7.52
C GLU A 26 -4.61 3.41 8.17
N LEU A 27 -5.19 2.36 7.60
CA LEU A 27 -5.02 1.00 8.08
C LEU A 27 -3.88 0.30 7.32
N GLN A 28 -3.15 -0.51 8.08
CA GLN A 28 -2.09 -1.38 7.55
C GLN A 28 -2.64 -2.36 6.50
N GLU A 29 -3.90 -2.73 6.65
CA GLU A 29 -4.64 -3.62 5.76
C GLU A 29 -5.68 -2.83 4.97
N HIS A 30 -5.75 -3.08 3.67
CA HIS A 30 -6.76 -2.49 2.81
C HIS A 30 -7.65 -3.59 2.22
N THR A 31 -8.94 -3.53 2.56
CA THR A 31 -9.96 -4.46 2.05
C THR A 31 -10.89 -3.72 1.10
N PHE A 32 -11.14 -4.29 -0.07
CA PHE A 32 -12.06 -3.75 -1.07
C PHE A 32 -12.77 -4.89 -1.81
N ASN A 33 -13.89 -4.57 -2.46
CA ASN A 33 -14.60 -5.53 -3.30
C ASN A 33 -13.85 -5.68 -4.62
N VAL A 34 -13.57 -6.92 -5.00
CA VAL A 34 -12.74 -7.25 -6.17
C VAL A 34 -13.62 -7.60 -7.37
N THR A 35 -13.30 -7.02 -8.52
CA THR A 35 -13.83 -7.33 -9.84
C THR A 35 -12.70 -7.77 -10.78
N GLU A 36 -13.03 -8.31 -11.97
CA GLU A 36 -11.98 -8.68 -12.94
C GLU A 36 -11.07 -7.51 -13.32
N SER A 37 -11.60 -6.28 -13.37
CA SER A 37 -10.79 -5.08 -13.66
C SER A 37 -9.78 -4.75 -12.56
N ASP A 38 -9.92 -5.33 -11.38
CA ASP A 38 -8.99 -5.15 -10.27
C ASP A 38 -7.76 -6.05 -10.38
N ALA A 39 -7.74 -7.04 -11.28
CA ALA A 39 -6.53 -7.81 -11.55
C ALA A 39 -5.37 -6.87 -11.93
N GLY A 40 -4.17 -7.17 -11.44
CA GLY A 40 -3.00 -6.33 -11.64
C GLY A 40 -1.91 -6.51 -10.60
N LYS A 41 -0.87 -5.70 -10.70
CA LYS A 41 0.25 -5.68 -9.75
C LYS A 41 0.03 -4.59 -8.72
N TYR A 42 0.25 -4.94 -7.47
CA TYR A 42 0.05 -4.08 -6.31
C TYR A 42 1.34 -3.97 -5.50
N SER A 43 1.74 -2.75 -5.19
CA SER A 43 2.83 -2.43 -4.26
C SER A 43 2.29 -1.55 -3.15
N CYS A 44 3.00 -1.48 -2.03
CA CYS A 44 2.65 -0.60 -0.93
C CYS A 44 3.86 0.19 -0.44
N TYR A 45 3.59 1.34 0.17
CA TYR A 45 4.58 2.11 0.93
C TYR A 45 3.87 2.89 2.05
N GLY A 46 4.63 3.31 3.05
CA GLY A 46 4.16 4.15 4.15
C GLY A 46 4.70 5.56 4.08
N VAL A 47 3.88 6.49 4.54
CA VAL A 47 4.24 7.88 4.81
C VAL A 47 4.06 8.11 6.30
N GLU A 48 5.09 8.62 6.96
CA GLU A 48 5.00 9.00 8.37
C GLU A 48 3.99 10.14 8.53
N THR A 49 2.98 9.97 9.40
CA THR A 49 1.89 10.96 9.52
C THR A 49 2.34 12.27 10.15
N ASP A 50 3.25 12.19 11.11
CA ASP A 50 3.70 13.33 11.93
C ASP A 50 5.10 13.80 11.57
N GLY A 51 5.63 13.33 10.44
CA GLY A 51 7.00 13.57 10.01
C GLY A 51 7.12 13.71 8.50
N SER A 52 8.35 13.52 8.01
CA SER A 52 8.69 13.69 6.60
C SER A 52 9.32 12.45 5.99
N ARG A 53 9.29 11.33 6.71
CA ARG A 53 9.92 10.08 6.29
C ARG A 53 8.92 9.24 5.50
N ASN A 54 9.45 8.61 4.45
CA ASN A 54 8.71 7.64 3.66
C ASN A 54 9.44 6.30 3.75
N SER A 55 8.69 5.20 3.74
CA SER A 55 9.27 3.89 3.59
C SER A 55 9.73 3.65 2.14
N HIS A 56 10.49 2.58 1.93
CA HIS A 56 10.66 2.02 0.60
C HIS A 56 9.33 1.49 0.06
N ILE A 57 9.21 1.45 -1.27
CA ILE A 57 8.10 0.77 -1.96
C ILE A 57 8.37 -0.74 -1.88
N SER A 58 7.35 -1.50 -1.53
CA SER A 58 7.42 -2.96 -1.47
C SER A 58 7.60 -3.59 -2.84
N ASP A 59 8.06 -4.85 -2.85
CA ASP A 59 7.89 -5.71 -4.01
C ASP A 59 6.41 -5.80 -4.42
N ALA A 60 6.18 -5.92 -5.72
CA ALA A 60 4.85 -6.00 -6.28
C ALA A 60 4.27 -7.42 -6.15
N VAL A 61 3.05 -7.52 -5.65
CA VAL A 61 2.24 -8.75 -5.63
C VAL A 61 1.20 -8.70 -6.75
N THR A 62 0.96 -9.83 -7.41
CA THR A 62 -0.02 -9.90 -8.51
C THR A 62 -1.35 -10.42 -7.98
N LEU A 63 -2.41 -9.62 -8.11
CA LEU A 63 -3.78 -10.03 -7.88
C LEU A 63 -4.35 -10.61 -9.17
N THR A 64 -4.82 -11.86 -9.10
CA THR A 64 -5.52 -12.56 -10.18
C THR A 64 -6.94 -12.87 -9.74
N VAL A 65 -7.91 -12.64 -10.63
CA VAL A 65 -9.34 -12.83 -10.39
C VAL A 65 -9.85 -13.78 -11.47
N SER A 66 -10.65 -14.78 -11.10
CA SER A 66 -11.16 -15.85 -11.97
C SER A 66 -12.59 -16.22 -11.67
#